data_AF-A0A846NAR2-F1
#
_entry.id   AF-A0A846NAR2-F1
#
_cell.length_a   1.000
_cell.length_b   1.000
_cell.length_c   1.000
_cell.angle_alpha   90.00
_cell.angle_beta   90.00
_cell.angle_gamma   90.00
#
_symmetry.space_group_name_H-M   'P 1'
#
loop_
_entity.id
_entity.type
_entity.pdbx_description
1 polymer ?
#
loop_
_entity_poly.entity_id
_entity_poly.type
_entity_poly.pdbx_seq_one_letter_code
_entity_poly.pdbx_strand_id
1 'polypeptide(L)'
;TNLVLADVRDETKYLSRNVEGIMARLLKNADLRAMAEASRVPVINGCDEKYHPCQAISDLMTIKEKKGFLKGLKLVYIGIHNNVCNSLIEGCTKVEMKITTVTPMVNEPAFDKELAERANRTGLYKTTLDVKEAVGDADIVYTDTWVDMEFF
;
A
#
# COMPACT_ATOMS: atom_id res chain seq x y z
N THR A 1 22.38 -7.26 -9.92
CA THR A 1 22.58 -5.80 -10.07
C THR A 1 23.46 -5.32 -8.94
N ASN A 2 24.46 -4.48 -9.21
CA ASN A 2 25.60 -4.18 -8.33
C ASN A 2 25.24 -3.46 -7.01
N LEU A 3 24.73 -4.17 -6.00
CA LEU A 3 24.46 -3.66 -4.64
C LEU A 3 25.11 -4.50 -3.52
N VAL A 4 25.95 -5.49 -3.85
CA VAL A 4 26.50 -6.42 -2.83
C VAL A 4 27.72 -5.85 -2.08
N LEU A 5 28.19 -4.64 -2.42
CA LEU A 5 29.43 -4.08 -1.87
C LEU A 5 29.21 -3.06 -0.73
N ALA A 6 28.01 -2.50 -0.54
CA ALA A 6 27.77 -1.47 0.46
C ALA A 6 26.39 -1.61 1.14
N ASP A 7 26.34 -1.32 2.44
CA ASP A 7 25.11 -1.27 3.22
C ASP A 7 24.18 -0.16 2.70
N VAL A 8 22.87 -0.41 2.66
CA VAL A 8 21.87 0.54 2.14
C VAL A 8 21.96 1.90 2.82
N ARG A 9 22.36 1.96 4.09
CA ARG A 9 22.53 3.22 4.83
C ARG A 9 23.70 4.03 4.30
N ASP A 10 24.80 3.40 3.93
CA ASP A 10 26.00 4.10 3.45
C ASP A 10 25.79 4.65 2.04
N GLU A 11 25.14 3.88 1.17
CA GLU A 11 24.73 4.37 -0.15
C GLU A 11 23.76 5.55 -0.02
N THR A 12 22.79 5.45 0.90
CA THR A 12 21.80 6.51 1.11
C THR A 12 22.43 7.81 1.62
N LYS A 13 23.42 7.74 2.52
CA LYS A 13 24.17 8.92 3.00
C LYS A 13 24.92 9.60 1.86
N TYR A 14 25.42 8.84 0.89
CA TYR A 14 26.05 9.40 -0.30
C TYR A 14 25.02 10.01 -1.24
N LEU A 15 23.97 9.28 -1.60
CA LEU A 15 22.91 9.75 -2.51
C LEU A 15 22.28 11.04 -2.01
N SER A 16 21.91 11.10 -0.73
CA SER A 16 21.27 12.28 -0.11
C SER A 16 22.15 13.54 -0.03
N ARG A 17 23.42 13.49 -0.42
CA ARG A 17 24.28 14.67 -0.61
C ARG A 17 24.19 15.27 -2.02
N ASN A 18 23.62 14.52 -2.96
CA ASN A 18 23.64 14.83 -4.40
C ASN A 18 22.23 15.10 -4.97
N VAL A 19 21.17 14.89 -4.18
CA VAL A 19 19.77 15.05 -4.61
C VAL A 19 18.92 15.64 -3.49
N GLU A 20 17.78 16.23 -3.84
CA GLU A 20 16.82 16.83 -2.90
C GLU A 20 15.70 15.88 -2.45
N GLY A 21 15.61 14.68 -3.04
CA GLY A 21 14.62 13.67 -2.69
C GLY A 21 14.92 12.33 -3.34
N ILE A 22 14.45 11.25 -2.72
CA ILE A 22 14.69 9.88 -3.16
C ILE A 22 13.35 9.16 -3.25
N MET A 23 12.98 8.67 -4.43
CA MET A 23 11.90 7.70 -4.59
C MET A 23 12.53 6.33 -4.81
N ALA A 24 12.18 5.36 -3.97
CA ALA A 24 12.78 4.03 -4.02
C ALA A 24 11.70 2.95 -4.16
N ARG A 25 11.92 2.03 -5.09
CA ARG A 25 11.23 0.75 -5.16
C ARG A 25 12.19 -0.33 -4.68
N LEU A 26 11.86 -0.98 -3.58
CA LEU A 26 12.72 -1.96 -2.91
C LEU A 26 11.95 -3.25 -2.68
N LEU A 27 12.67 -4.35 -2.45
CA LEU A 27 12.03 -5.63 -2.12
C LEU A 27 11.59 -5.70 -0.66
N LYS A 28 12.27 -4.98 0.24
CA LYS A 28 12.00 -5.02 1.68
C LYS A 28 11.65 -3.66 2.23
N ASN A 29 10.54 -3.56 2.95
CA ASN A 29 10.12 -2.37 3.68
C ASN A 29 11.16 -2.00 4.75
N ALA A 30 11.84 -2.99 5.32
CA ALA A 30 12.93 -2.78 6.26
C ALA A 30 14.11 -2.00 5.64
N ASP A 31 14.45 -2.28 4.38
CA ASP A 31 15.53 -1.59 3.67
C ASP A 31 15.09 -0.15 3.35
N LEU A 32 13.82 0.06 2.99
CA LEU A 32 13.25 1.39 2.81
C LEU A 32 13.30 2.21 4.11
N ARG A 33 12.99 1.59 5.26
CA ARG A 33 13.10 2.25 6.57
C ARG A 33 14.55 2.58 6.90
N ALA A 34 15.48 1.67 6.67
CA ALA A 34 16.91 1.91 6.88
C ALA A 34 17.43 3.06 5.99
N MET A 35 16.97 3.13 4.73
CA MET A 35 17.21 4.24 3.82
C MET A 35 16.63 5.54 4.37
N ALA A 36 15.36 5.57 4.76
CA ALA A 36 14.72 6.75 5.33
C ALA A 36 15.44 7.27 6.60
N GLU A 37 15.90 6.38 7.49
CA GLU A 37 16.67 6.73 8.68
C GLU A 37 18.06 7.31 8.37
N ALA A 38 18.71 6.85 7.30
CA ALA A 38 20.04 7.29 6.91
C ALA A 38 20.05 8.52 5.99
N SER A 39 18.93 8.83 5.37
CA SER A 39 18.81 9.93 4.39
C SER A 39 18.75 11.30 5.05
N ARG A 40 19.39 12.28 4.41
CA ARG A 40 19.28 13.70 4.76
C ARG A 40 18.15 14.43 4.02
N VAL A 41 17.52 13.76 3.08
CA VAL A 41 16.43 14.29 2.23
C VAL A 41 15.22 13.35 2.24
N PRO A 42 14.01 13.81 1.87
CA PRO A 42 12.82 12.97 1.90
C PRO A 42 12.98 11.67 1.09
N VAL A 43 12.53 10.57 1.68
CA VAL A 43 12.46 9.26 1.03
C VAL A 43 10.99 8.89 0.82
N ILE A 44 10.64 8.56 -0.42
CA ILE A 44 9.29 8.19 -0.86
C ILE A 44 9.28 6.71 -1.19
N ASN A 45 8.34 5.97 -0.58
CA ASN A 45 8.08 4.59 -0.96
C ASN A 45 7.42 4.53 -2.34
N GLY A 46 8.18 4.11 -3.34
CA GLY A 46 7.66 3.84 -4.67
C GLY A 46 6.82 2.56 -4.68
N CYS A 47 7.32 1.48 -4.08
CA CYS A 47 6.67 0.18 -3.93
C CYS A 47 7.64 -0.73 -3.14
N ASP A 48 7.11 -1.51 -2.20
CA ASP A 48 7.81 -2.63 -1.56
C ASP A 48 6.85 -3.80 -1.32
N GLU A 49 7.34 -4.90 -0.76
CA GLU A 49 6.55 -6.10 -0.46
C GLU A 49 5.39 -5.83 0.51
N LYS A 50 5.44 -4.72 1.26
CA LYS A 50 4.46 -4.40 2.30
C LYS A 50 3.49 -3.29 1.93
N TYR A 51 3.93 -2.30 1.16
CA TYR A 51 3.16 -1.11 0.80
C TYR A 51 3.46 -0.58 -0.60
N HIS A 52 2.44 -0.01 -1.22
CA HIS A 52 2.51 0.76 -2.46
C HIS A 52 1.69 2.06 -2.30
N PRO A 53 2.13 3.00 -1.44
CA PRO A 53 1.30 4.12 -1.02
C PRO A 53 1.03 5.13 -2.15
N CYS A 54 1.98 5.31 -3.07
CA CYS A 54 1.82 6.21 -4.21
C CYS A 54 0.68 5.75 -5.15
N GLN A 55 0.49 4.44 -5.29
CA GLN A 55 -0.63 3.87 -6.04
C GLN A 55 -1.96 4.24 -5.37
N ALA A 56 -2.11 3.93 -4.08
CA ALA A 56 -3.34 4.22 -3.33
C ALA A 56 -3.71 5.71 -3.33
N ILE A 57 -2.74 6.63 -3.23
CA ILE A 57 -2.99 8.08 -3.31
C ILE A 57 -3.54 8.46 -4.70
N SER A 58 -2.97 7.88 -5.76
CA SER A 58 -3.42 8.12 -7.14
C SER A 58 -4.83 7.54 -7.39
N ASP A 59 -5.13 6.39 -6.79
CA ASP A 59 -6.46 5.77 -6.85
C ASP A 59 -7.50 6.66 -6.15
N LEU A 60 -7.20 7.13 -4.94
CA LEU A 60 -8.07 8.04 -4.20
C LEU A 60 -8.29 9.36 -4.97
N MET A 61 -7.26 9.91 -5.61
CA MET A 61 -7.41 11.07 -6.48
C MET A 61 -8.38 10.78 -7.63
N THR A 62 -8.22 9.64 -8.30
CA THR A 62 -9.10 9.21 -9.41
C THR A 62 -10.55 9.06 -8.94
N ILE A 63 -10.77 8.42 -7.79
CA ILE A 63 -12.11 8.24 -7.21
C ILE A 63 -12.73 9.60 -6.91
N LYS A 64 -11.97 10.52 -6.30
CA LYS A 64 -12.44 11.87 -5.98
C LYS A 64 -12.82 12.64 -7.25
N GLU A 65 -12.03 12.55 -8.32
CA GLU A 65 -12.34 13.21 -9.60
C GLU A 65 -13.61 12.65 -10.24
N LYS A 66 -13.87 11.34 -10.13
CA LYS A 66 -15.04 10.70 -10.73
C LYS A 66 -16.32 10.81 -9.90
N LYS A 67 -16.21 10.79 -8.57
CA LYS A 67 -17.35 10.79 -7.64
C LYS A 67 -17.60 12.16 -7.00
N GLY A 68 -16.63 13.07 -7.05
CA GLY A 68 -16.67 14.41 -6.44
C GLY A 68 -16.32 14.44 -4.95
N PHE A 69 -16.34 13.29 -4.27
CA PHE A 69 -16.05 13.16 -2.84
C PHE A 69 -15.42 11.79 -2.55
N LEU A 70 -14.95 11.60 -1.31
CA LEU A 70 -14.39 10.33 -0.82
C LEU A 70 -15.16 9.80 0.39
N LYS A 71 -15.37 10.64 1.40
CA LYS A 71 -16.05 10.27 2.65
C LYS A 71 -17.35 9.49 2.41
N GLY A 72 -17.45 8.31 3.01
CA GLY A 72 -18.63 7.46 2.96
C GLY A 72 -18.73 6.52 1.75
N LEU A 73 -17.91 6.71 0.70
CA LEU A 73 -17.85 5.78 -0.42
C LEU A 73 -17.36 4.39 0.02
N LYS A 74 -17.82 3.36 -0.68
CA LYS A 74 -17.49 1.95 -0.41
C LYS A 74 -16.60 1.38 -1.50
N LEU A 75 -15.36 1.06 -1.14
CA LEU A 75 -14.43 0.32 -1.99
C LEU A 75 -14.41 -1.16 -1.59
N VAL A 76 -14.52 -2.04 -2.57
CA VAL A 76 -14.36 -3.49 -2.38
C VAL A 76 -13.10 -3.93 -3.10
N TYR A 77 -12.13 -4.44 -2.35
CA TYR A 77 -10.93 -5.05 -2.91
C TYR A 77 -11.10 -6.57 -2.97
N ILE A 78 -10.86 -7.16 -4.14
CA ILE A 78 -10.98 -8.61 -4.38
C ILE A 78 -9.66 -9.13 -4.91
N GLY A 79 -9.03 -10.10 -4.26
CA GLY A 79 -7.78 -10.69 -4.74
C GLY A 79 -6.90 -11.24 -3.61
N ILE A 80 -5.59 -11.13 -3.75
CA ILE A 80 -4.63 -11.49 -2.69
C ILE A 80 -4.43 -10.29 -1.78
N HIS A 81 -4.37 -10.51 -0.47
CA HIS A 81 -3.95 -9.46 0.47
C HIS A 81 -2.45 -9.19 0.28
N ASN A 82 -2.13 -8.19 -0.54
CA ASN A 82 -0.78 -7.76 -0.89
C ASN A 82 -0.51 -6.30 -0.45
N ASN A 83 0.58 -5.73 -0.95
CA ASN A 83 1.00 -4.35 -0.68
C ASN A 83 -0.03 -3.28 -1.13
N VAL A 84 -0.73 -3.50 -2.24
CA VAL A 84 -1.82 -2.64 -2.73
C VAL A 84 -3.01 -2.71 -1.77
N CYS A 85 -3.43 -3.90 -1.36
CA CYS A 85 -4.50 -4.09 -0.38
C CYS A 85 -4.21 -3.30 0.91
N ASN A 86 -3.02 -3.45 1.48
CA ASN A 86 -2.58 -2.67 2.65
C ASN A 86 -2.68 -1.16 2.46
N SER A 87 -2.21 -0.69 1.31
CA SER A 87 -2.16 0.74 1.00
C SER A 87 -3.56 1.31 0.81
N LEU A 88 -4.47 0.55 0.20
CA LEU A 88 -5.89 0.90 0.09
C LEU A 88 -6.58 0.89 1.46
N ILE A 89 -6.28 -0.06 2.35
CA ILE A 89 -6.82 -0.06 3.72
C ILE A 89 -6.41 1.21 4.47
N GLU A 90 -5.11 1.53 4.51
CA GLU A 90 -4.63 2.75 5.17
C GLU A 90 -5.20 4.01 4.50
N GLY A 91 -5.16 4.08 3.17
CA GLY A 91 -5.65 5.22 2.40
C GLY A 91 -7.15 5.49 2.59
N CYS A 92 -8.00 4.47 2.40
CA CYS A 92 -9.45 4.59 2.51
C CYS A 92 -9.87 5.02 3.92
N THR A 93 -9.32 4.37 4.95
CA THR A 93 -9.70 4.66 6.34
C THR A 93 -9.28 6.08 6.77
N LYS A 94 -8.17 6.62 6.24
CA LYS A 94 -7.73 8.00 6.49
C LYS A 94 -8.62 9.07 5.84
N VAL A 95 -9.28 8.75 4.73
CA VAL A 95 -10.20 9.69 4.04
C VAL A 95 -11.67 9.41 4.32
N GLU A 96 -11.95 8.61 5.36
CA GLU A 96 -13.29 8.23 5.80
C GLU A 96 -14.10 7.45 4.74
N MET A 97 -13.42 6.73 3.84
CA MET A 97 -14.00 5.72 2.96
C MET A 97 -14.14 4.38 3.69
N LYS A 98 -15.18 3.64 3.34
CA LYS A 98 -15.35 2.26 3.78
C LYS A 98 -14.60 1.35 2.82
N ILE A 99 -13.89 0.36 3.37
CA ILE A 99 -13.19 -0.65 2.59
C ILE A 99 -13.56 -2.05 3.07
N THR A 100 -14.01 -2.89 2.13
CA THR A 100 -14.23 -4.32 2.35
C THR A 100 -13.22 -5.10 1.56
N THR A 101 -12.48 -6.01 2.20
CA THR A 101 -11.55 -6.91 1.52
C THR A 101 -12.15 -8.30 1.38
N VAL A 102 -12.01 -8.86 0.18
CA VAL A 102 -12.36 -10.23 -0.19
C VAL A 102 -11.09 -10.93 -0.61
N THR A 103 -10.34 -11.39 0.39
CA THR A 103 -8.99 -11.92 0.22
C THR A 103 -8.86 -13.35 0.75
N PRO A 104 -9.11 -14.38 -0.08
CA PRO A 104 -8.97 -15.78 0.34
C PRO A 104 -7.52 -16.21 0.54
N MET A 105 -6.57 -15.43 0.03
CA MET A 105 -5.13 -15.65 0.14
C MET A 105 -4.44 -14.39 0.66
N VAL A 106 -3.36 -14.57 1.40
CA VAL A 106 -2.57 -13.49 1.99
C VAL A 106 -1.11 -13.66 1.55
N ASN A 107 -0.51 -12.58 1.05
CA ASN A 107 0.93 -12.48 0.90
C ASN A 107 1.52 -12.18 2.30
N GLU A 108 2.18 -13.15 2.91
CA GLU A 108 2.69 -13.07 4.29
C GLU A 108 3.61 -11.85 4.53
N PRO A 109 4.63 -11.58 3.69
CA PRO A 109 5.42 -10.34 3.76
C PRO A 109 4.58 -9.06 3.80
N ALA A 110 3.44 -9.04 3.09
CA ALA A 110 2.57 -7.88 3.08
C ALA A 110 1.75 -7.74 4.35
N PHE A 111 1.40 -8.82 5.05
CA PHE A 111 0.44 -8.73 6.13
C PHE A 111 0.92 -7.83 7.28
N ASP A 112 0.18 -6.74 7.54
CA ASP A 112 0.44 -5.84 8.66
C ASP A 112 -0.69 -5.92 9.70
N LYS A 113 -0.39 -6.61 10.81
CA LYS A 113 -1.33 -6.80 11.91
C LYS A 113 -1.74 -5.48 12.57
N GLU A 114 -0.80 -4.54 12.73
CA GLU A 114 -1.09 -3.26 13.39
C GLU A 114 -2.01 -2.40 12.53
N LEU A 115 -1.79 -2.40 11.21
CA LEU A 115 -2.69 -1.77 10.25
C LEU A 115 -4.10 -2.36 10.36
N ALA A 116 -4.22 -3.69 10.33
CA ALA A 116 -5.51 -4.36 10.43
C ALA A 116 -6.24 -4.01 11.74
N GLU A 117 -5.53 -3.99 12.87
CA GLU A 117 -6.10 -3.59 14.16
C GLU A 117 -6.54 -2.11 14.18
N ARG A 118 -5.70 -1.20 13.66
CA ARG A 118 -6.05 0.23 13.57
C ARG A 118 -7.26 0.43 12.66
N ALA A 119 -7.28 -0.21 11.50
CA ALA A 119 -8.36 -0.13 10.54
C ALA A 119 -9.68 -0.67 11.13
N ASN A 120 -9.64 -1.81 11.84
CA ASN A 120 -10.82 -2.35 12.52
C ASN A 120 -11.40 -1.38 13.55
N ARG A 121 -10.56 -0.68 14.33
CA ARG A 121 -11.00 0.31 15.32
C ARG A 121 -11.72 1.51 14.71
N THR A 122 -11.54 1.79 13.42
CA THR A 122 -12.24 2.88 12.73
C THR A 122 -13.71 2.55 12.44
N GLY A 123 -14.09 1.27 12.39
CA GLY A 123 -15.40 0.82 11.92
C GLY A 123 -15.61 0.98 10.39
N LEU A 124 -14.56 1.38 9.65
CA LEU A 124 -14.60 1.57 8.20
C LEU A 124 -14.01 0.38 7.42
N TYR A 125 -13.42 -0.60 8.10
CA TYR A 125 -12.80 -1.78 7.51
C TYR A 125 -13.60 -3.05 7.84
N LYS A 126 -13.86 -3.87 6.82
CA LYS A 126 -14.46 -5.21 6.96
C LYS A 126 -13.70 -6.21 6.09
N THR A 127 -13.69 -7.48 6.51
CA THR A 127 -13.26 -8.61 5.67
C THR A 127 -14.43 -9.58 5.48
N THR A 128 -14.52 -10.22 4.33
CA THR A 128 -15.48 -11.30 4.05
C THR A 128 -14.97 -12.20 2.93
N LEU A 129 -15.47 -13.43 2.83
CA LEU A 129 -15.23 -14.30 1.66
C LEU A 129 -16.46 -14.37 0.74
N ASP A 130 -17.59 -13.76 1.13
CA ASP A 130 -18.74 -13.63 0.25
C ASP A 130 -18.57 -12.43 -0.69
N VAL A 131 -18.07 -12.72 -1.89
CA VAL A 131 -17.86 -11.70 -2.92
C VAL A 131 -19.17 -11.07 -3.37
N LYS A 132 -20.28 -11.81 -3.41
CA LYS A 132 -21.57 -11.31 -3.90
C LYS A 132 -22.16 -10.31 -2.93
N GLU A 133 -22.11 -10.62 -1.63
CA GLU A 133 -22.49 -9.68 -0.58
C GLU A 133 -21.63 -8.42 -0.66
N ALA A 134 -20.30 -8.58 -0.78
CA ALA A 134 -19.38 -7.46 -0.78
C ALA A 134 -19.61 -6.49 -1.94
N VAL A 135 -19.81 -6.99 -3.17
CA VAL A 135 -19.98 -6.11 -4.35
C VAL A 135 -21.38 -5.49 -4.47
N GLY A 136 -22.38 -6.04 -3.78
CA GLY A 136 -23.79 -5.65 -3.98
C GLY A 136 -24.08 -4.17 -3.72
N ASP A 137 -23.32 -3.52 -2.84
CA ASP A 137 -23.46 -2.11 -2.49
C ASP A 137 -22.17 -1.29 -2.69
N ALA A 138 -21.24 -1.79 -3.51
CA ALA A 138 -19.95 -1.15 -3.75
C ALA A 138 -20.06 0.07 -4.68
N ASP A 139 -19.35 1.15 -4.34
CA ASP A 139 -19.15 2.30 -5.22
C ASP A 139 -17.98 2.11 -6.18
N ILE A 140 -16.98 1.33 -5.74
CA ILE A 140 -15.74 0.98 -6.43
C ILE A 140 -15.44 -0.50 -6.19
N VAL A 141 -15.15 -1.24 -7.26
CA VAL A 141 -14.58 -2.58 -7.19
C VAL A 141 -13.15 -2.51 -7.69
N TYR A 142 -12.21 -3.01 -6.90
CA TYR A 142 -10.77 -2.97 -7.16
C TYR A 142 -10.20 -4.39 -7.10
N THR A 143 -9.28 -4.71 -8.00
CA THR A 143 -8.51 -5.97 -7.97
C THR A 143 -7.08 -5.71 -8.40
N ASP A 144 -6.21 -6.68 -8.16
CA ASP A 144 -4.82 -6.67 -8.59
C ASP A 144 -4.44 -8.08 -9.08
N THR A 145 -3.31 -8.19 -9.76
CA THR A 145 -2.79 -9.49 -10.24
C THR A 145 -2.54 -10.45 -9.07
N TRP A 146 -2.83 -11.73 -9.28
CA TRP A 146 -2.67 -12.76 -8.25
C TRP A 146 -1.27 -13.38 -8.23
N VAL A 147 -0.40 -12.97 -9.14
CA VAL A 147 0.99 -13.42 -9.21
C VAL A 147 1.86 -12.18 -9.09
N ASP A 148 2.61 -12.07 -7.99
CA ASP A 148 3.50 -10.94 -7.76
C ASP A 148 4.69 -10.95 -8.73
N MET A 149 5.17 -9.76 -9.08
CA MET A 149 6.31 -9.58 -9.99
C MET A 149 7.60 -10.27 -9.50
N GLU A 150 7.72 -10.62 -8.22
CA GLU A 150 8.89 -11.35 -7.68
C GLU A 150 9.05 -12.77 -8.26
N PHE A 151 8.02 -13.31 -8.91
CA PHE A 151 8.05 -14.61 -9.58
C PHE A 151 8.38 -14.53 -11.08
N PHE A 152 8.70 -13.34 -11.61
CA PHE A 152 9.06 -13.10 -13.01
C PHE A 152 10.42 -12.43 -13.19
#